data_AF-A0A2E2RRX1-F1
#
_entry.id   AF-A0A2E2RRX1-F1
#
_cell.length_a   1.000
_cell.length_b   1.000
_cell.length_c   1.000
_cell.angle_alpha   90.00
_cell.angle_beta   90.00
_cell.angle_gamma   90.00
#
_symmetry.space_group_name_H-M   'P 1'
#
loop_
_entity.id
_entity.type
_entity.pdbx_description
1 polymer ?
#
loop_
_entity_poly.entity_id
_entity_poly.type
_entity_poly.pdbx_seq_one_letter_code
_entity_poly.pdbx_strand_id
1 'polypeptide(L)'
;MKIQCECGHMIHDGTDGLGHKGHLIPDRRWDELADAIDAAIETGETPRHREAAAMRMRVLLNEMSRTVWQCDACGMLYMDNGHRQLRAFRPAGDEDVLGILSGR
;
A
#
# COMPACT_ATOMS: atom_id res chain seq x y z
N MET A 1 -5.96 0.96 -13.41
CA MET A 1 -6.29 -0.48 -13.26
C MET A 1 -7.77 -0.63 -12.91
N LYS A 2 -8.40 -1.74 -13.28
CA LYS A 2 -9.77 -2.08 -12.86
C LYS A 2 -9.78 -3.52 -12.36
N ILE A 3 -10.38 -3.78 -11.20
CA ILE A 3 -10.43 -5.11 -10.58
C ILE A 3 -11.89 -5.54 -10.46
N GLN A 4 -12.25 -6.61 -11.15
CA GLN A 4 -13.59 -7.20 -11.06
C GLN A 4 -13.70 -7.97 -9.75
N CYS A 5 -14.51 -7.46 -8.83
CA CYS A 5 -14.78 -8.13 -7.57
C CYS A 5 -15.66 -9.37 -7.80
N GLU A 6 -15.49 -10.42 -6.98
CA GLU A 6 -16.34 -11.62 -7.08
C GLU A 6 -17.82 -11.32 -6.77
N CYS A 7 -18.12 -10.22 -6.06
CA CYS A 7 -19.51 -9.76 -5.86
C CYS A 7 -20.12 -9.08 -7.09
N GLY A 8 -19.34 -8.90 -8.17
CA GLY A 8 -19.77 -8.20 -9.39
C GLY A 8 -19.46 -6.71 -9.43
N HIS A 9 -19.05 -6.11 -8.30
CA HIS A 9 -18.66 -4.70 -8.27
C HIS A 9 -17.30 -4.45 -8.96
N MET A 10 -17.15 -3.30 -9.61
CA MET A 10 -15.92 -2.90 -10.29
C MET A 10 -15.10 -1.95 -9.42
N ILE A 11 -13.94 -2.41 -8.94
CA ILE A 11 -13.03 -1.57 -8.17
C ILE A 11 -12.16 -0.78 -9.15
N HIS A 12 -12.24 0.55 -9.08
CA HIS A 12 -11.49 1.45 -9.96
C HIS A 12 -10.20 1.94 -9.29
N ASP A 13 -9.08 1.81 -9.97
CA ASP A 13 -7.79 2.39 -9.57
C ASP A 13 -7.29 3.30 -10.69
N GLY A 14 -7.69 4.58 -10.63
CA GLY A 14 -7.39 5.58 -11.67
C GLY A 14 -6.54 6.76 -11.20
N THR A 15 -6.36 6.92 -9.89
CA THR A 15 -5.64 8.03 -9.27
C THR A 15 -5.07 7.60 -7.92
N ASP A 16 -4.20 8.44 -7.36
CA ASP A 16 -3.73 8.32 -5.98
C ASP A 16 -4.75 8.88 -4.99
N GLY A 17 -4.59 8.55 -3.70
CA GLY A 17 -5.44 9.09 -2.62
C GLY A 17 -6.85 8.49 -2.55
N LEU A 18 -7.04 7.29 -3.09
CA LEU A 18 -8.33 6.58 -3.06
C LEU A 18 -8.57 5.92 -1.71
N GLY A 19 -9.73 6.14 -1.08
CA GLY A 19 -10.06 5.58 0.23
C GLY A 19 -10.20 4.06 0.27
N HIS A 20 -10.33 3.42 -0.88
CA HIS A 20 -10.37 1.96 -1.04
C HIS A 20 -9.04 1.38 -1.55
N LYS A 21 -7.96 2.17 -1.56
CA LYS A 21 -6.61 1.74 -1.97
C LYS A 21 -5.63 2.01 -0.83
N GLY A 22 -4.79 1.04 -0.53
CA GLY A 22 -3.79 1.12 0.53
C GLY A 22 -2.47 0.46 0.16
N HIS A 23 -1.50 0.57 1.07
CA HIS A 23 -0.18 -0.03 0.95
C HIS A 23 0.06 -0.99 2.11
N LEU A 24 0.42 -2.23 1.80
CA LEU A 24 0.86 -3.22 2.78
C LEU A 24 2.37 -3.35 2.71
N ILE A 25 3.03 -3.16 3.85
CA ILE A 25 4.47 -3.37 4.00
C ILE A 25 4.64 -4.59 4.92
N PRO A 26 5.27 -5.69 4.47
CA PRO A 26 5.59 -6.81 5.34
C PRO A 26 6.50 -6.35 6.50
N ASP A 27 6.30 -6.91 7.69
CA ASP A 27 7.02 -6.53 8.93
C ASP A 27 8.53 -6.39 8.75
N ARG A 28 9.19 -7.39 8.16
CA ARG A 28 10.63 -7.29 7.86
C ARG A 28 11.00 -6.10 6.96
N ARG A 29 10.17 -5.80 5.95
CA ARG A 29 10.41 -4.65 5.05
C ARG A 29 10.07 -3.33 5.73
N TRP A 30 9.24 -3.34 6.77
CA TRP A 30 8.93 -2.18 7.60
C TRP A 30 10.15 -1.77 8.41
N ASP A 31 10.84 -2.71 9.03
CA ASP A 31 12.10 -2.43 9.75
C ASP A 31 13.19 -1.92 8.79
N GLU A 32 13.34 -2.55 7.62
CA GLU A 32 14.28 -2.08 6.58
C GLU A 32 13.97 -0.64 6.10
N LEU A 33 12.69 -0.26 6.08
CA LEU A 33 12.26 1.11 5.76
C LEU A 33 12.68 2.08 6.87
N ALA A 34 12.49 1.71 8.14
CA ALA A 34 12.87 2.52 9.29
C ALA A 34 14.39 2.78 9.30
N ASP A 35 15.20 1.72 9.15
CA ASP A 35 16.66 1.84 9.06
C ASP A 35 17.10 2.77 7.90
N ALA A 36 16.40 2.68 6.76
CA ALA A 36 16.69 3.54 5.62
C ALA A 36 16.31 5.01 5.85
N ILE A 37 15.28 5.28 6.66
CA ILE A 37 14.90 6.63 7.09
C ILE A 37 15.98 7.20 8.02
N ASP A 38 16.42 6.43 9.00
CA ASP A 38 17.45 6.87 9.95
C ASP A 38 18.75 7.22 9.24
N ALA A 39 19.22 6.33 8.35
CA ALA A 39 20.42 6.59 7.53
C ALA A 39 20.28 7.83 6.63
N ALA A 40 19.08 8.10 6.10
CA ALA A 40 18.81 9.28 5.29
C ALA A 40 18.87 10.58 6.11
N ILE A 41 18.43 10.55 7.37
CA ILE A 41 18.47 11.70 8.28
C ILE A 41 19.92 11.98 8.70
N GLU A 42 20.68 10.94 9.06
CA GLU A 42 22.07 11.07 9.52
C GLU A 42 23.00 11.62 8.43
N THR A 43 22.72 11.34 7.15
CA THR A 43 23.56 11.76 6.01
C THR A 43 23.14 13.08 5.36
N GLY A 44 21.97 13.63 5.74
CA GLY A 44 21.29 14.77 5.12
C GLY A 44 21.89 16.16 5.39
N GLU A 45 23.21 16.29 5.45
CA GLU A 45 23.90 17.52 5.86
C GLU A 45 23.79 18.66 4.83
N THR A 46 23.73 18.33 3.53
CA THR A 46 23.66 19.31 2.44
C THR A 46 22.33 19.25 1.68
N PRO A 47 21.89 20.34 1.01
CA PRO A 47 20.68 20.31 0.19
C PRO A 47 20.66 19.19 -0.86
N ARG A 48 21.81 18.92 -1.49
CA ARG A 48 21.96 17.84 -2.48
C ARG A 48 21.78 16.45 -1.84
N HIS A 49 22.32 16.22 -0.64
CA HIS A 49 22.13 14.96 0.08
C HIS A 49 20.68 14.78 0.52
N ARG A 50 19.99 15.85 0.94
CA ARG A 50 18.56 15.80 1.28
C ARG A 50 17.68 15.43 0.10
N GLU A 51 17.94 16.01 -1.07
CA GLU A 51 17.19 15.66 -2.28
C GLU A 51 17.40 14.20 -2.69
N ALA A 52 18.66 13.73 -2.66
CA ALA A 52 18.99 12.34 -2.95
C ALA A 52 18.32 11.37 -1.95
N ALA A 53 18.33 11.73 -0.67
CA ALA A 53 17.65 10.97 0.39
C ALA A 53 16.13 10.92 0.18
N ALA A 54 15.50 12.05 -0.14
CA ALA A 54 14.06 12.12 -0.42
C ALA A 54 13.68 11.27 -1.66
N MET A 55 14.49 11.31 -2.71
CA MET A 55 14.28 10.48 -3.90
C MET A 55 14.42 8.99 -3.58
N ARG A 56 15.46 8.60 -2.82
CA ARG A 56 15.64 7.23 -2.36
C ARG A 56 14.45 6.75 -1.53
N MET A 57 13.93 7.59 -0.64
CA MET A 57 12.77 7.26 0.19
C MET A 57 11.53 6.95 -0.64
N ARG A 58 11.25 7.75 -1.68
CA ARG A 58 10.13 7.50 -2.61
C ARG A 58 10.28 6.18 -3.36
N VAL A 59 11.50 5.81 -3.75
CA VAL A 59 11.77 4.51 -4.40
C VAL A 59 11.50 3.38 -3.42
N LEU A 60 12.04 3.46 -2.20
CA LEU A 60 11.88 2.42 -1.18
C LEU A 60 10.42 2.19 -0.79
N LEU A 61 9.64 3.27 -0.59
CA LEU A 61 8.20 3.16 -0.30
C LEU A 61 7.44 2.37 -1.37
N ASN A 62 7.82 2.53 -2.65
CA ASN A 62 7.22 1.78 -3.76
C ASN A 62 7.73 0.33 -3.83
N GLU A 63 9.00 0.07 -3.53
CA GLU A 63 9.60 -1.27 -3.60
C GLU A 63 9.29 -2.17 -2.40
N MET A 64 9.03 -1.56 -1.24
CA MET A 64 8.76 -2.25 0.03
C MET A 64 7.28 -2.53 0.24
N SER A 65 6.40 -1.75 -0.41
CA SER A 65 4.96 -1.92 -0.29
C SER A 65 4.35 -2.76 -1.41
N ARG A 66 3.17 -3.31 -1.13
CA ARG A 66 2.25 -3.87 -2.10
C ARG A 66 0.97 -3.07 -2.06
N THR A 67 0.36 -2.88 -3.21
CA THR A 67 -0.96 -2.26 -3.27
C THR A 67 -2.01 -3.24 -2.79
N VAL A 68 -2.92 -2.73 -1.96
CA VAL A 68 -4.12 -3.42 -1.49
C VAL A 68 -5.33 -2.61 -1.96
N TRP A 69 -6.38 -3.28 -2.38
CA TRP A 69 -7.65 -2.66 -2.74
C TRP A 69 -8.77 -3.28 -1.91
N GLN A 70 -9.75 -2.48 -1.51
CA GLN A 70 -10.96 -2.93 -0.85
C GLN A 70 -12.15 -2.74 -1.81
N CYS A 71 -13.03 -3.74 -1.88
CA CYS A 71 -14.33 -3.54 -2.50
C CYS A 71 -15.21 -2.71 -1.56
N ASP A 72 -15.67 -1.56 -2.03
CA ASP A 72 -16.60 -0.66 -1.33
C ASP A 72 -18.03 -1.22 -1.23
N ALA A 73 -18.37 -2.26 -1.99
CA ALA A 73 -19.67 -2.91 -1.94
C ALA A 73 -19.74 -4.10 -0.96
N CYS A 74 -18.67 -4.90 -0.82
CA CYS A 74 -18.70 -6.13 -0.02
C CYS A 74 -17.50 -6.33 0.93
N GLY A 75 -16.57 -5.39 0.99
CA GLY A 75 -15.42 -5.45 1.90
C GLY A 75 -14.31 -6.43 1.52
N MET A 76 -14.43 -7.16 0.41
CA MET A 76 -13.34 -8.04 -0.05
C MET A 76 -12.05 -7.25 -0.30
N LEU A 77 -10.93 -7.80 0.19
CA LEU A 77 -9.61 -7.25 -0.03
C LEU A 77 -8.93 -7.97 -1.19
N TYR A 78 -8.31 -7.20 -2.07
CA TYR A 78 -7.48 -7.67 -3.17
C TYR A 78 -6.06 -7.20 -2.93
N MET A 79 -5.09 -8.10 -3.03
CA MET A 79 -3.68 -7.74 -2.95
C MET A 79 -2.80 -8.77 -3.65
N ASP A 80 -1.63 -8.35 -4.09
CA ASP A 80 -0.67 -9.24 -4.70
C ASP A 80 0.01 -10.16 -3.68
N ASN A 81 0.12 -11.44 -4.02
CA ASN A 81 0.99 -12.36 -3.29
C ASN A 81 2.48 -12.13 -3.64
N GLY A 82 3.39 -12.90 -3.04
CA GLY A 82 4.84 -12.79 -3.29
C GLY A 82 5.27 -13.01 -4.75
N HIS A 83 4.39 -13.54 -5.60
CA HIS A 83 4.62 -13.77 -7.03
C HIS A 83 3.89 -12.75 -7.93
N ARG A 84 3.42 -11.63 -7.37
CA ARG A 84 2.65 -10.60 -8.09
C ARG A 84 1.36 -11.12 -8.74
N GLN A 85 0.74 -12.12 -8.10
CA GLN A 85 -0.58 -12.59 -8.49
C GLN A 85 -1.61 -11.98 -7.56
N LEU A 86 -2.61 -11.34 -8.14
CA LEU A 86 -3.73 -10.79 -7.40
C LEU A 86 -4.52 -11.90 -6.70
N ARG A 87 -4.73 -11.77 -5.40
CA ARG A 87 -5.52 -12.70 -4.57
C ARG A 87 -6.63 -11.94 -3.85
N ALA A 88 -7.77 -12.62 -3.69
CA ALA A 88 -8.92 -12.12 -2.96
C ALA A 88 -8.94 -12.70 -1.53
N PHE A 89 -9.29 -11.87 -0.57
CA PHE A 89 -9.44 -12.22 0.85
C PHE A 89 -10.81 -11.73 1.32
N ARG A 90 -11.60 -12.65 1.87
CA ARG A 90 -12.96 -12.37 2.34
C ARG A 90 -12.97 -12.06 3.84
N PRO A 91 -13.71 -11.05 4.29
CA PRO A 91 -14.02 -10.86 5.71
C PRO A 91 -14.67 -12.11 6.32
N ALA A 92 -14.42 -12.38 7.60
CA ALA A 92 -15.02 -13.53 8.28
C ALA A 92 -16.48 -13.30 8.70
N GLY A 93 -16.94 -12.04 8.74
CA GLY A 93 -18.33 -11.64 9.00
C GLY A 93 -18.73 -10.46 8.12
N ASP A 94 -19.95 -9.96 8.28
CA ASP A 94 -20.54 -8.95 7.39
C ASP A 94 -20.65 -7.53 8.00
N GLU A 95 -20.42 -7.40 9.31
CA GLU A 95 -20.47 -6.12 10.02
C GLU A 95 -19.13 -5.36 9.91
N ASP A 96 -19.20 -4.04 9.70
CA ASP A 96 -18.05 -3.13 9.69
C ASP A 96 -16.89 -3.54 8.75
N VAL A 97 -17.23 -4.18 7.63
CA VAL A 97 -16.26 -4.72 6.67
C VAL A 97 -15.70 -3.69 5.68
N LEU A 98 -16.13 -2.43 5.78
CA LEU A 98 -15.76 -1.33 4.87
C LEU A 98 -14.86 -0.32 5.58
N GLY A 99 -14.10 0.47 4.81
CA GLY A 99 -13.27 1.55 5.36
C GLY A 99 -12.00 1.07 6.06
N ILE A 100 -11.57 -0.18 5.80
CA ILE A 100 -10.31 -0.72 6.36
C ILE A 100 -9.11 0.06 5.84
N LEU A 101 -9.19 0.53 4.59
CA LEU A 101 -8.13 1.28 3.92
C LEU A 101 -8.36 2.79 3.93
N SER A 102 -9.52 3.27 4.39
CA SER A 102 -9.73 4.70 4.56
C SER A 102 -8.97 5.15 5.81
N GLY A 103 -8.00 6.06 5.64
CA GLY A 103 -7.30 6.68 6.76
C GLY A 103 -8.29 7.28 7.77
N ARG A 104 -7.92 7.26 9.04
CA ARG A 104 -8.68 7.96 10.10
C ARG A 104 -8.58 9.48 9.95
#